data_AF-A0A845WWH6-F1
#
_entry.id   AF-A0A845WWH6-F1
#
_cell.length_a   1.000
_cell.length_b   1.000
_cell.length_c   1.000
_cell.angle_alpha   90.00
_cell.angle_beta   90.00
_cell.angle_gamma   90.00
#
_symmetry.space_group_name_H-M   'P 1'
#
loop_
_entity.id
_entity.type
_entity.pdbx_description
1 polymer ?
#
loop_
_entity_poly.entity_id
_entity_poly.type
_entity_poly.pdbx_seq_one_letter_code
_entity_poly.pdbx_strand_id
1 'polypeptide(L)'
;KELKRFPDLKTTIRQIIFSPDGTQLAGVGQDNRIRLLDLNGNELYKSKNFNKTISQLLFSPDGTQLVVVENDSTVYPQGYDDKNTSTLHRLNLNSKIWKTEPKLWGEIAFSSDGKLLVAQNAFEDHWVERGNIFLKELESGEELVKFKSANRSFDSIGFSTQGGLVVSAERHYEEKDYTYVWHMSGKLLTAFDDGHQSKVNESTVDESTVTSISLSADGSLLATLDRSGNAKLWRIGGLNDLIVKGCDWVRDYLSNPNVDESDRNLCKN
;
A
#
# COMPACT_ATOMS: atom_id res chain seq x y z
N LYS A 1 -14.60 -21.97 11.17
CA LYS A 1 -15.38 -22.94 10.36
C LYS A 1 -15.04 -22.72 8.89
N GLU A 2 -14.56 -23.74 8.18
CA GLU A 2 -14.35 -23.64 6.72
C GLU A 2 -15.73 -23.49 6.04
N LEU A 3 -15.88 -22.48 5.16
CA LEU A 3 -17.14 -22.23 4.46
C LEU A 3 -17.23 -23.00 3.13
N LYS A 4 -16.13 -23.02 2.37
CA LYS A 4 -16.10 -23.64 1.03
C LYS A 4 -14.67 -23.94 0.58
N ARG A 5 -14.53 -24.98 -0.24
CA ARG A 5 -13.30 -25.34 -0.94
C ARG A 5 -13.46 -25.07 -2.43
N PHE A 6 -12.52 -24.33 -3.00
CA PHE A 6 -12.50 -24.01 -4.43
C PHE A 6 -11.91 -25.20 -5.22
N PRO A 7 -12.25 -25.35 -6.51
CA PRO A 7 -11.66 -26.40 -7.36
C PRO A 7 -10.13 -26.28 -7.41
N ASP A 8 -9.43 -27.41 -7.58
CA ASP A 8 -7.98 -27.39 -7.77
C ASP A 8 -7.64 -26.62 -9.06
N LEU A 9 -6.98 -25.48 -8.84
CA LEU A 9 -6.57 -24.56 -9.88
C LEU A 9 -5.34 -25.05 -10.67
N LYS A 10 -4.83 -26.25 -10.35
CA LYS A 10 -3.68 -26.96 -10.95
C LYS A 10 -2.43 -26.10 -11.06
N THR A 11 -2.28 -25.17 -10.13
CA THR A 11 -1.15 -24.26 -10.03
C THR A 11 -1.03 -23.79 -8.59
N THR A 12 0.19 -23.52 -8.15
CA THR A 12 0.42 -22.88 -6.86
C THR A 12 -0.01 -21.42 -6.95
N ILE A 13 -1.02 -21.04 -6.18
CA ILE A 13 -1.47 -19.65 -6.07
C ILE A 13 -0.46 -18.89 -5.21
N ARG A 14 0.08 -17.79 -5.74
CA ARG A 14 1.03 -16.94 -5.03
C ARG A 14 0.35 -15.85 -4.22
N GLN A 15 -0.76 -15.31 -4.74
CA GLN A 15 -1.49 -14.22 -4.11
C GLN A 15 -2.98 -14.33 -4.44
N ILE A 16 -3.83 -13.94 -3.50
CA ILE A 16 -5.27 -13.80 -3.65
C ILE A 16 -5.75 -12.58 -2.85
N ILE A 17 -6.67 -11.81 -3.43
CA ILE A 17 -7.26 -10.62 -2.82
C ILE A 17 -8.78 -10.61 -3.03
N PHE A 18 -9.53 -10.03 -2.07
CA PHE A 18 -10.96 -9.77 -2.21
C PHE A 18 -11.21 -8.47 -2.97
N SER A 19 -12.32 -8.42 -3.71
CA SER A 19 -12.91 -7.15 -4.15
C SER A 19 -13.40 -6.33 -2.94
N PRO A 20 -13.49 -4.99 -3.05
CA PRO A 20 -13.90 -4.15 -1.92
C PRO A 20 -15.30 -4.44 -1.40
N ASP A 21 -16.21 -4.87 -2.28
CA ASP A 21 -17.58 -5.31 -1.93
C ASP A 21 -17.62 -6.74 -1.36
N GLY A 22 -16.49 -7.44 -1.33
CA GLY A 22 -16.34 -8.80 -0.84
C GLY A 22 -16.98 -9.87 -1.73
N THR A 23 -17.51 -9.54 -2.91
CA THR A 23 -18.27 -10.49 -3.74
C THR A 23 -17.40 -11.33 -4.69
N GLN A 24 -16.15 -10.91 -4.91
CA GLN A 24 -15.22 -11.51 -5.86
C GLN A 24 -13.83 -11.69 -5.25
N LEU A 25 -13.06 -12.56 -5.88
CA LEU A 25 -11.66 -12.80 -5.58
C LEU A 25 -10.83 -12.58 -6.87
N ALA A 26 -9.68 -11.93 -6.75
CA ALA A 26 -8.65 -11.94 -7.77
C ALA A 26 -7.46 -12.75 -7.27
N GLY A 27 -6.94 -13.66 -8.10
CA GLY A 27 -5.77 -14.46 -7.75
C GLY A 27 -4.79 -14.57 -8.91
N VAL A 28 -3.53 -14.86 -8.56
CA VAL A 28 -2.45 -15.13 -9.51
C VAL A 28 -1.68 -16.38 -9.12
N GLY A 29 -1.48 -17.27 -10.10
CA GLY A 29 -0.73 -18.51 -9.94
C GLY A 29 0.69 -18.44 -10.50
N GLN A 30 1.42 -19.55 -10.38
CA GLN A 30 2.73 -19.74 -11.05
C GLN A 30 2.64 -19.68 -12.58
N ASP A 31 1.44 -19.88 -13.14
CA ASP A 31 1.20 -19.69 -14.58
C ASP A 31 1.10 -18.22 -15.00
N ASN A 32 1.34 -17.27 -14.07
CA ASN A 32 1.28 -15.82 -14.26
C ASN A 32 -0.02 -15.35 -14.93
N ARG A 33 -1.14 -16.06 -14.69
CA ARG A 33 -2.47 -15.65 -15.13
C ARG A 33 -3.26 -15.11 -13.98
N ILE A 34 -3.92 -13.98 -14.23
CA ILE A 34 -4.92 -13.41 -13.34
C ILE A 34 -6.23 -14.16 -13.54
N ARG A 35 -6.82 -14.60 -12.43
CA ARG A 35 -8.13 -15.24 -12.40
C ARG A 35 -9.05 -14.43 -11.51
N LEU A 36 -10.22 -14.10 -12.03
CA LEU A 36 -11.31 -13.55 -11.22
C LEU A 36 -12.30 -14.66 -10.93
N LEU A 37 -12.68 -14.78 -9.67
CA LEU A 37 -13.57 -15.82 -9.18
C LEU A 37 -14.71 -15.17 -8.40
N ASP A 38 -15.92 -15.71 -8.52
CA ASP A 38 -16.95 -15.42 -7.52
C ASP A 38 -16.70 -16.23 -6.23
N LEU A 39 -17.44 -15.92 -5.15
CA LEU A 39 -17.34 -16.69 -3.91
C LEU A 39 -17.86 -18.14 -4.04
N ASN A 40 -18.50 -18.48 -5.16
CA ASN A 40 -18.89 -19.85 -5.46
C ASN A 40 -17.77 -20.67 -6.11
N GLY A 41 -16.66 -20.04 -6.48
CA GLY A 41 -15.54 -20.67 -7.18
C GLY A 41 -15.69 -20.75 -8.68
N ASN A 42 -16.65 -20.03 -9.25
CA ASN A 42 -16.78 -19.90 -10.71
C ASN A 42 -15.75 -18.91 -11.21
N GLU A 43 -14.99 -19.29 -12.24
CA GLU A 43 -14.04 -18.41 -12.91
C GLU A 43 -14.82 -17.42 -13.81
N LEU A 44 -14.90 -16.17 -13.36
CA LEU A 44 -15.57 -15.08 -14.08
C LEU A 44 -14.70 -14.53 -15.21
N TYR A 45 -13.38 -14.64 -15.06
CA TYR A 45 -12.42 -14.14 -16.03
C TYR A 45 -11.06 -14.80 -15.83
N LYS A 46 -10.34 -14.97 -16.94
CA LYS A 46 -8.96 -15.43 -16.96
C LYS A 46 -8.15 -14.64 -17.96
N SER A 47 -7.05 -14.04 -17.52
CA SER A 47 -6.18 -13.27 -18.40
C SER A 47 -5.34 -14.17 -19.31
N LYS A 48 -4.75 -13.55 -20.34
CA LYS A 48 -3.57 -14.11 -21.00
C LYS A 48 -2.40 -14.20 -20.00
N ASN A 49 -1.40 -14.99 -20.34
CA ASN A 49 -0.19 -15.11 -19.54
C ASN A 49 0.58 -13.77 -19.54
N PHE A 50 1.00 -13.32 -18.36
CA PHE A 50 1.95 -12.21 -18.20
C PHE A 50 3.38 -12.73 -18.35
N ASN A 51 4.23 -11.94 -19.01
CA ASN A 51 5.56 -12.41 -19.43
C ASN A 51 6.58 -12.37 -18.29
N LYS A 52 6.30 -11.61 -17.23
CA LYS A 52 7.17 -11.49 -16.05
C LYS A 52 6.38 -11.73 -14.78
N THR A 53 7.09 -11.68 -13.66
CA THR A 53 6.53 -11.97 -12.35
C THR A 53 5.60 -10.84 -11.91
N ILE A 54 4.35 -11.20 -11.66
CA ILE A 54 3.38 -10.33 -11.00
C ILE A 54 3.72 -10.24 -9.51
N SER A 55 4.03 -9.03 -9.06
CA SER A 55 4.42 -8.70 -7.68
C SER A 55 3.23 -8.25 -6.83
N GLN A 56 2.19 -7.68 -7.45
CA GLN A 56 1.06 -7.12 -6.71
C GLN A 56 -0.25 -7.16 -7.53
N LEU A 57 -1.35 -7.36 -6.80
CA LEU A 57 -2.73 -7.19 -7.27
C LEU A 57 -3.43 -6.16 -6.39
N LEU A 58 -4.19 -5.24 -6.98
CA LEU A 58 -4.95 -4.23 -6.25
C LEU A 58 -6.31 -3.98 -6.92
N PHE A 59 -7.40 -4.14 -6.18
CA PHE A 59 -8.69 -3.62 -6.63
C PHE A 59 -8.76 -2.11 -6.36
N SER A 60 -9.38 -1.37 -7.28
CA SER A 60 -9.80 0.00 -6.98
C SER A 60 -10.88 -0.01 -5.89
N PRO A 61 -10.94 1.00 -5.00
CA PRO A 61 -11.94 1.08 -3.93
C PRO A 61 -13.40 0.99 -4.39
N ASP A 62 -13.69 1.51 -5.59
CA ASP A 62 -15.02 1.42 -6.22
C ASP A 62 -15.32 0.04 -6.83
N GLY A 63 -14.35 -0.88 -6.82
CA GLY A 63 -14.45 -2.23 -7.38
C GLY A 63 -14.54 -2.28 -8.90
N THR A 64 -14.27 -1.18 -9.62
CA THR A 64 -14.41 -1.14 -11.09
C THR A 64 -13.14 -1.51 -11.85
N GLN A 65 -11.98 -1.49 -11.18
CA GLN A 65 -10.68 -1.78 -11.77
C GLN A 65 -9.88 -2.78 -10.95
N LEU A 66 -9.03 -3.54 -11.64
CA LEU A 66 -7.95 -4.33 -11.05
C LEU A 66 -6.62 -3.84 -11.64
N VAL A 67 -5.68 -3.48 -10.76
CA VAL A 67 -4.31 -3.13 -11.12
C VAL A 67 -3.42 -4.34 -10.86
N VAL A 68 -2.54 -4.60 -11.82
CA VAL A 68 -1.54 -5.65 -11.77
C VAL A 68 -0.18 -5.01 -11.98
N VAL A 69 0.75 -5.31 -11.06
CA VAL A 69 2.12 -4.84 -11.11
C VAL A 69 3.01 -5.98 -11.60
N GLU A 70 3.66 -5.80 -12.74
CA GLU A 70 4.61 -6.74 -13.34
C GLU A 70 6.04 -6.20 -13.13
N ASN A 71 6.88 -6.93 -12.39
CA ASN A 71 8.26 -6.49 -12.11
C ASN A 71 9.23 -7.01 -13.18
N ASP A 72 10.11 -6.13 -13.64
CA ASP A 72 11.25 -6.51 -14.48
C ASP A 72 12.31 -7.18 -13.60
N SER A 73 12.42 -8.50 -13.62
CA SER A 73 13.48 -9.22 -12.91
C SER A 73 14.84 -8.98 -13.58
N THR A 74 15.47 -7.83 -13.31
CA THR A 74 16.85 -7.57 -13.75
C THR A 74 17.73 -7.43 -12.51
N VAL A 75 18.16 -8.57 -11.97
CA VAL A 75 19.18 -8.60 -10.92
C VAL A 75 20.51 -8.22 -11.56
N TYR A 76 21.06 -7.05 -11.23
CA TYR A 76 22.43 -6.71 -11.62
C TYR A 76 23.44 -7.50 -10.76
N PRO A 77 24.51 -8.06 -11.34
CA PRO A 77 25.49 -8.89 -10.62
C PRO A 77 26.37 -8.12 -9.61
N GLN A 78 26.16 -6.81 -9.42
CA GLN A 78 26.83 -6.01 -8.39
C GLN A 78 25.81 -5.32 -7.47
N GLY A 79 25.19 -6.12 -6.60
CA GLY A 79 24.91 -5.76 -5.20
C GLY A 79 23.99 -4.58 -4.84
N TYR A 80 23.45 -3.81 -5.80
CA TYR A 80 22.45 -2.77 -5.54
C TYR A 80 21.30 -2.93 -6.55
N ASP A 81 20.13 -3.35 -6.06
CA ASP A 81 18.93 -3.60 -6.86
C ASP A 81 17.93 -2.44 -6.76
N ASP A 82 18.40 -1.23 -7.09
CA ASP A 82 17.61 0.01 -6.98
C ASP A 82 16.82 0.34 -8.27
N LYS A 83 16.71 -0.61 -9.22
CA LYS A 83 16.08 -0.39 -10.54
C LYS A 83 15.04 -1.45 -10.91
N ASN A 84 14.25 -1.90 -9.94
CA ASN A 84 13.04 -2.67 -10.23
C ASN A 84 11.99 -1.76 -10.92
N THR A 85 12.13 -1.56 -12.24
CA THR A 85 11.07 -0.94 -13.04
C THR A 85 9.85 -1.85 -13.01
N SER A 86 8.70 -1.28 -12.68
CA SER A 86 7.42 -1.97 -12.69
C SER A 86 6.61 -1.54 -13.91
N THR A 87 6.02 -2.52 -14.60
CA THR A 87 5.03 -2.27 -15.66
C THR A 87 3.64 -2.47 -15.06
N LEU A 88 2.76 -1.49 -15.24
CA LEU A 88 1.41 -1.55 -14.66
C LEU A 88 0.39 -1.89 -15.71
N HIS A 89 -0.53 -2.78 -15.35
CA HIS A 89 -1.65 -3.16 -16.19
C HIS A 89 -2.94 -2.94 -15.42
N ARG A 90 -3.84 -2.15 -15.99
CA ARG A 90 -5.17 -1.87 -15.43
C ARG A 90 -6.21 -2.62 -16.23
N LEU A 91 -6.96 -3.48 -15.57
CA LEU A 91 -8.13 -4.15 -16.10
C LEU A 91 -9.37 -3.39 -15.66
N ASN A 92 -10.13 -2.85 -16.61
CA ASN A 92 -11.49 -2.43 -16.33
C ASN A 92 -12.36 -3.69 -16.20
N LEU A 93 -12.97 -3.90 -15.03
CA LEU A 93 -13.69 -5.13 -14.71
C LEU A 93 -15.04 -5.22 -15.42
N ASN A 94 -15.60 -4.10 -15.85
CA ASN A 94 -16.86 -4.07 -16.60
C ASN A 94 -16.65 -4.39 -18.08
N SER A 95 -15.69 -3.71 -18.73
CA SER A 95 -15.41 -3.92 -20.16
C SER A 95 -14.43 -5.07 -20.44
N LYS A 96 -13.72 -5.56 -19.42
CA LYS A 96 -12.63 -6.55 -19.51
C LYS A 96 -11.47 -6.10 -20.42
N ILE A 97 -11.31 -4.79 -20.60
CA ILE A 97 -10.24 -4.20 -21.40
C ILE A 97 -9.04 -3.91 -20.50
N TRP A 98 -7.85 -4.29 -20.97
CA TRP A 98 -6.57 -3.96 -20.35
C TRP A 98 -5.99 -2.67 -20.93
N LYS A 99 -5.45 -1.83 -20.06
CA LYS A 99 -4.57 -0.71 -20.40
C LYS A 99 -3.23 -0.94 -19.72
N THR A 100 -2.14 -0.86 -20.48
CA THR A 100 -0.78 -0.92 -19.96
C THR A 100 -0.25 0.48 -19.82
N GLU A 101 0.25 0.82 -18.64
CA GLU A 101 0.84 2.12 -18.36
C GLU A 101 2.34 2.10 -18.67
N PRO A 102 2.97 3.26 -18.85
CA PRO A 102 4.43 3.36 -18.99
C PRO A 102 5.14 2.69 -17.81
N LYS A 103 6.40 2.29 -18.02
CA LYS A 103 7.23 1.79 -16.90
C LYS A 103 7.41 2.88 -15.86
N LEU A 104 7.26 2.51 -14.60
CA LEU A 104 7.42 3.41 -13.47
C LEU A 104 8.42 2.84 -12.47
N TRP A 105 9.01 3.74 -11.70
CA TRP A 105 9.80 3.43 -10.52
C TRP A 105 8.99 3.84 -9.29
N GLY A 106 8.68 2.89 -8.41
CA GLY A 106 7.97 3.18 -7.16
C GLY A 106 6.89 2.18 -6.83
N GLU A 107 6.29 2.37 -5.65
CA GLU A 107 5.15 1.59 -5.19
C GLU A 107 3.83 2.27 -5.59
N ILE A 108 2.77 1.47 -5.69
CA ILE A 108 1.45 1.93 -6.13
C ILE A 108 0.41 1.57 -5.09
N ALA A 109 -0.53 2.48 -4.89
CA ALA A 109 -1.75 2.22 -4.15
C ALA A 109 -2.90 3.08 -4.66
N PHE A 110 -4.11 2.71 -4.23
CA PHE A 110 -5.27 3.56 -4.42
C PHE A 110 -5.45 4.50 -3.23
N SER A 111 -5.81 5.77 -3.50
CA SER A 111 -6.42 6.63 -2.49
C SER A 111 -7.85 6.22 -2.20
N SER A 112 -8.39 6.72 -1.10
CA SER A 112 -9.80 6.52 -0.69
C SER A 112 -10.81 6.94 -1.76
N ASP A 113 -10.47 7.95 -2.58
CA ASP A 113 -11.32 8.46 -3.67
C ASP A 113 -11.21 7.64 -4.98
N GLY A 114 -10.43 6.55 -4.97
CA GLY A 114 -10.29 5.66 -6.11
C GLY A 114 -9.26 6.09 -7.15
N LYS A 115 -8.55 7.21 -6.94
CA LYS A 115 -7.42 7.56 -7.79
C LYS A 115 -6.26 6.59 -7.57
N LEU A 116 -5.61 6.20 -8.66
CA LEU A 116 -4.41 5.40 -8.60
C LEU A 116 -3.22 6.31 -8.39
N LEU A 117 -2.54 6.11 -7.27
CA LEU A 117 -1.44 6.92 -6.81
C LEU A 117 -0.16 6.12 -6.86
N VAL A 118 0.90 6.76 -7.35
CA VAL A 118 2.24 6.17 -7.36
C VAL A 118 3.09 6.97 -6.39
N ALA A 119 3.68 6.29 -5.42
CA ALA A 119 4.74 6.81 -4.59
C ALA A 119 6.09 6.52 -5.26
N GLN A 120 6.67 7.54 -5.87
CA GLN A 120 7.96 7.44 -6.56
C GLN A 120 9.07 8.02 -5.71
N ASN A 121 10.22 7.36 -5.68
CA ASN A 121 11.46 7.97 -5.22
C ASN A 121 12.08 8.75 -6.39
N ALA A 122 12.33 10.05 -6.22
CA ALA A 122 13.09 10.80 -7.22
C ALA A 122 14.59 10.72 -6.93
N PHE A 123 15.34 10.14 -7.85
CA PHE A 123 16.79 10.28 -7.91
C PHE A 123 17.11 11.51 -8.77
N GLU A 124 17.55 12.61 -8.17
CA GLU A 124 18.27 13.65 -8.92
C GLU A 124 19.72 13.17 -9.13
N ASP A 125 20.29 13.50 -10.29
CA ASP A 125 21.54 12.97 -10.84
C ASP A 125 22.68 12.72 -9.85
N HIS A 126 23.48 11.70 -10.19
CA HIS A 126 24.75 11.27 -9.58
C HIS A 126 25.31 12.17 -8.46
N TRP A 127 25.33 11.62 -7.24
CA TRP A 127 26.04 12.08 -6.02
C TRP A 127 25.28 12.97 -5.03
N VAL A 128 24.00 13.28 -5.23
CA VAL A 128 23.16 13.85 -4.17
C VAL A 128 21.84 13.10 -4.11
N GLU A 129 21.79 12.07 -3.27
CA GLU A 129 20.54 11.38 -2.93
C GLU A 129 19.53 12.42 -2.45
N ARG A 130 18.26 12.35 -2.86
CA ARG A 130 17.20 13.19 -2.27
C ARG A 130 15.91 12.39 -2.30
N GLY A 131 15.74 11.49 -1.34
CA GLY A 131 14.47 10.81 -1.12
C GLY A 131 13.35 11.84 -1.02
N ASN A 132 12.52 11.90 -2.04
CA ASN A 132 11.28 12.64 -2.02
C ASN A 132 10.23 11.65 -2.46
N ILE A 133 9.19 11.48 -1.65
CA ILE A 133 8.04 10.69 -2.05
C ILE A 133 7.07 11.64 -2.72
N PHE A 134 6.67 11.32 -3.94
CA PHE A 134 5.65 12.06 -4.66
C PHE A 134 4.40 11.23 -4.76
N LEU A 135 3.26 11.85 -4.51
CA LEU A 135 1.95 11.34 -4.82
C LEU A 135 1.56 11.90 -6.19
N LYS A 136 1.49 11.04 -7.20
CA LYS A 136 1.07 11.44 -8.55
C LYS A 136 -0.20 10.72 -8.95
N GLU A 137 -1.12 11.45 -9.57
CA GLU A 137 -2.24 10.82 -10.28
C GLU A 137 -1.71 10.16 -11.55
N LEU A 138 -1.92 8.85 -11.68
CA LEU A 138 -1.30 8.10 -12.77
C LEU A 138 -1.79 8.52 -14.16
N GLU A 139 -3.05 8.94 -14.30
CA GLU A 139 -3.62 9.25 -15.62
C GLU A 139 -3.12 10.57 -16.19
N SER A 140 -3.11 11.61 -15.36
CA SER A 140 -2.67 12.96 -15.74
C SER A 140 -1.15 13.14 -15.60
N GLY A 141 -0.51 12.31 -14.77
CA GLY A 141 0.87 12.53 -14.31
C GLY A 141 1.00 13.72 -13.36
N GLU A 142 -0.13 14.31 -12.94
CA GLU A 142 -0.17 15.47 -12.07
C GLU A 142 0.43 15.12 -10.71
N GLU A 143 1.39 15.94 -10.28
CA GLU A 143 1.93 15.87 -8.94
C GLU A 143 0.94 16.51 -7.97
N LEU A 144 0.32 15.67 -7.15
CA LEU A 144 -0.66 16.10 -6.17
C LEU A 144 0.02 16.56 -4.88
N VAL A 145 0.99 15.77 -4.40
CA VAL A 145 1.64 16.01 -3.11
C VAL A 145 3.10 15.59 -3.15
N LYS A 146 3.96 16.39 -2.55
CA LYS A 146 5.37 16.08 -2.28
C LYS A 146 5.58 15.91 -0.79
N PHE A 147 5.93 14.70 -0.36
CA PHE A 147 6.38 14.43 1.00
C PHE A 147 7.88 14.72 1.06
N LYS A 148 8.23 15.83 1.69
CA LYS A 148 9.62 16.24 1.84
C LYS A 148 10.23 15.46 3.01
N SER A 149 10.92 14.37 2.70
CA SER A 149 11.86 13.76 3.65
C SER A 149 13.26 14.34 3.43
N ALA A 150 14.05 14.40 4.49
CA ALA A 150 15.40 14.92 4.41
C ALA A 150 16.31 13.84 3.83
N ASN A 151 16.66 13.94 2.54
CA ASN A 151 17.90 13.41 1.95
C ASN A 151 18.13 11.88 2.02
N ARG A 152 17.12 10.99 2.01
CA ARG A 152 17.38 9.58 2.36
C ARG A 152 16.53 8.53 1.64
N SER A 153 17.12 7.35 1.44
CA SER A 153 16.48 6.19 0.80
C SER A 153 15.43 5.55 1.71
N PHE A 154 14.36 5.04 1.12
CA PHE A 154 13.30 4.30 1.82
C PHE A 154 13.11 2.92 1.19
N ASP A 155 12.80 1.91 2.00
CA ASP A 155 12.74 0.51 1.56
C ASP A 155 11.34 0.00 1.28
N SER A 156 10.35 0.63 1.89
CA SER A 156 8.97 0.22 1.74
C SER A 156 8.05 1.41 1.99
N ILE A 157 6.98 1.48 1.21
CA ILE A 157 5.88 2.41 1.40
C ILE A 157 4.61 1.61 1.74
N GLY A 158 3.71 2.23 2.49
CA GLY A 158 2.41 1.68 2.82
C GLY A 158 1.34 2.75 2.68
N PHE A 159 0.13 2.33 2.34
CA PHE A 159 -1.01 3.23 2.19
C PHE A 159 -2.20 2.73 3.01
N SER A 160 -2.95 3.65 3.62
CA SER A 160 -4.23 3.36 4.25
C SER A 160 -5.35 3.93 3.38
N THR A 161 -6.18 3.04 2.85
CA THR A 161 -7.26 3.40 1.91
C THR A 161 -8.44 4.09 2.57
N GLN A 162 -8.67 3.96 3.90
CA GLN A 162 -9.69 4.76 4.60
C GLN A 162 -9.08 5.82 5.53
N GLY A 163 -7.87 5.60 6.03
CA GLY A 163 -7.20 6.52 6.95
C GLY A 163 -6.56 7.74 6.29
N GLY A 164 -6.43 7.76 4.96
CA GLY A 164 -5.78 8.86 4.24
C GLY A 164 -4.30 9.00 4.63
N LEU A 165 -3.64 7.88 4.92
CA LEU A 165 -2.27 7.86 5.41
C LEU A 165 -1.31 7.26 4.37
N VAL A 166 -0.11 7.80 4.35
CA VAL A 166 1.07 7.24 3.69
C VAL A 166 2.09 6.93 4.77
N VAL A 167 2.71 5.76 4.70
CA VAL A 167 3.78 5.35 5.62
C VAL A 167 5.02 5.05 4.81
N SER A 168 6.17 5.47 5.30
CA SER A 168 7.47 5.16 4.70
C SER A 168 8.43 4.65 5.77
N ALA A 169 9.12 3.54 5.52
CA ALA A 169 10.28 3.15 6.32
C ALA A 169 11.54 3.71 5.65
N GLU A 170 12.24 4.59 6.36
CA GLU A 170 13.44 5.26 5.86
C GLU A 170 14.68 4.71 6.56
N ARG A 171 15.69 4.37 5.77
CA ARG A 171 17.00 3.92 6.26
C ARG A 171 17.90 5.10 6.58
N HIS A 172 18.64 4.95 7.66
CA HIS A 172 19.54 5.94 8.20
C HIS A 172 20.91 5.30 8.44
N TYR A 173 21.89 5.65 7.59
CA TYR A 173 23.24 5.06 7.66
C TYR A 173 24.02 5.41 8.93
N GLU A 174 23.69 6.54 9.57
CA GLU A 174 24.41 7.07 10.75
C GLU A 174 23.50 7.31 11.96
N GLU A 175 22.19 7.10 11.82
CA GLU A 175 21.18 7.34 12.85
C GLU A 175 20.27 6.11 12.98
N LYS A 176 19.32 6.12 13.93
CA LYS A 176 18.31 5.06 14.01
C LYS A 176 17.38 5.16 12.81
N ASP A 177 16.93 4.02 12.28
CA ASP A 177 15.90 3.99 11.24
C ASP A 177 14.55 4.50 11.79
N TYR A 178 13.74 5.10 10.91
CA TYR A 178 12.44 5.65 11.29
C TYR A 178 11.37 5.23 10.30
N THR A 179 10.21 4.88 10.85
CA THR A 179 8.98 4.75 10.08
C THR A 179 8.15 6.01 10.23
N TYR A 180 8.00 6.77 9.15
CA TYR A 180 7.26 8.02 9.12
C TYR A 180 5.81 7.77 8.70
N VAL A 181 4.88 8.42 9.40
CA VAL A 181 3.45 8.41 9.06
C VAL A 181 3.04 9.81 8.64
N TRP A 182 2.56 9.89 7.41
CA TRP A 182 2.14 11.11 6.76
C TRP A 182 0.64 11.08 6.52
N HIS A 183 0.00 12.24 6.61
CA HIS A 183 -1.31 12.44 6.02
C HIS A 183 -1.16 12.66 4.52
N MET A 184 -2.10 12.17 3.70
CA MET A 184 -2.08 12.30 2.25
C MET A 184 -1.94 13.73 1.72
N SER A 185 -2.21 14.76 2.54
CA SER A 185 -1.93 16.16 2.21
C SER A 185 -0.43 16.55 2.23
N GLY A 186 0.48 15.64 2.59
CA GLY A 186 1.92 15.91 2.73
C GLY A 186 2.35 16.27 4.14
N LYS A 187 1.42 16.34 5.11
CA LYS A 187 1.72 16.69 6.49
C LYS A 187 2.29 15.46 7.23
N LEU A 188 3.47 15.61 7.82
CA LEU A 188 4.00 14.60 8.75
C LEU A 188 3.13 14.58 10.01
N LEU A 189 2.60 13.41 10.37
CA LEU A 189 1.78 13.22 11.56
C LEU A 189 2.62 12.73 12.74
N THR A 190 3.41 11.68 12.51
CA THR A 190 4.28 11.09 13.54
C THR A 190 5.42 10.31 12.89
N ALA A 191 6.45 10.01 13.66
CA ALA A 191 7.51 9.09 13.29
C ALA A 191 7.71 8.08 14.43
N PHE A 192 7.95 6.83 14.09
CA PHE A 192 8.29 5.78 15.03
C PHE A 192 9.77 5.46 14.86
N ASP A 193 10.52 5.59 15.95
CA ASP A 193 11.84 4.98 16.07
C ASP A 193 11.61 3.48 16.02
N ASP A 194 11.93 2.89 14.87
CA ASP A 194 11.70 1.49 14.66
C ASP A 194 12.69 0.64 15.45
N GLY A 195 13.65 1.25 16.17
CA GLY A 195 14.61 0.58 17.04
C GLY A 195 15.63 -0.25 16.27
N HIS A 196 15.68 -0.10 14.95
CA HIS A 196 16.62 -0.76 14.06
C HIS A 196 17.80 0.19 13.91
N GLN A 197 18.93 -0.15 14.55
CA GLN A 197 20.19 0.57 14.34
C GLN A 197 20.95 -0.18 13.27
N SER A 198 21.16 0.47 12.12
CA SER A 198 22.12 0.02 11.14
C SER A 198 23.52 0.05 11.76
N LYS A 199 23.96 -1.07 12.33
CA LYS A 199 25.33 -1.22 12.78
C LYS A 199 26.19 -1.48 11.56
N VAL A 200 26.87 -0.43 11.11
CA VAL A 200 27.90 -0.49 10.07
C VAL A 200 29.14 -1.17 10.66
N ASN A 201 29.06 -2.48 10.90
CA ASN A 201 30.25 -3.29 11.03
C ASN A 201 30.40 -4.03 9.71
N GLU A 202 31.46 -3.69 8.97
CA GLU A 202 31.86 -4.31 7.72
C GLU A 202 31.61 -5.82 7.76
N SER A 203 30.75 -6.31 6.85
CA SER A 203 30.47 -7.73 6.56
C SER A 203 29.19 -8.39 7.09
N THR A 204 28.21 -7.67 7.65
CA THR A 204 26.87 -8.27 7.91
C THR A 204 25.76 -7.44 7.27
N VAL A 205 24.93 -8.10 6.46
CA VAL A 205 23.66 -7.55 5.96
C VAL A 205 22.88 -7.01 7.15
N ASP A 206 22.40 -5.76 7.07
CA ASP A 206 21.59 -5.16 8.11
C ASP A 206 20.26 -5.93 8.22
N GLU A 207 20.18 -6.85 9.17
CA GLU A 207 19.00 -7.68 9.36
C GLU A 207 17.83 -6.89 9.97
N SER A 208 18.09 -5.64 10.39
CA SER A 208 17.13 -4.78 11.06
C SER A 208 16.31 -3.90 10.11
N THR A 209 16.61 -3.89 8.80
CA THR A 209 15.85 -3.12 7.82
C THR A 209 14.39 -3.59 7.70
N VAL A 210 13.44 -2.64 7.77
CA VAL A 210 12.01 -2.91 7.52
C VAL A 210 11.79 -3.26 6.05
N THR A 211 11.28 -4.46 5.81
CA THR A 211 11.03 -5.01 4.48
C THR A 211 9.56 -5.00 4.08
N SER A 212 8.65 -4.86 5.06
CA SER A 212 7.22 -4.81 4.79
C SER A 212 6.48 -3.96 5.82
N ILE A 213 5.50 -3.21 5.33
CA ILE A 213 4.68 -2.29 6.09
C ILE A 213 3.21 -2.56 5.75
N SER A 214 2.34 -2.60 6.76
CA SER A 214 0.90 -2.72 6.55
C SER A 214 0.13 -1.82 7.50
N LEU A 215 -0.87 -1.12 6.96
CA LEU A 215 -1.80 -0.31 7.73
C LEU A 215 -3.13 -1.05 7.87
N SER A 216 -3.72 -0.94 9.05
CA SER A 216 -5.14 -1.25 9.24
C SER A 216 -6.01 -0.35 8.36
N ALA A 217 -7.18 -0.86 7.98
CA ALA A 217 -8.11 -0.14 7.09
C ALA A 217 -8.47 1.25 7.64
N ASP A 218 -8.70 1.37 8.95
CA ASP A 218 -9.04 2.63 9.65
C ASP A 218 -7.82 3.54 9.92
N GLY A 219 -6.61 3.05 9.63
CA GLY A 219 -5.35 3.74 9.85
C GLY A 219 -4.95 3.89 11.32
N SER A 220 -5.60 3.18 12.25
CA SER A 220 -5.33 3.27 13.70
C SER A 220 -4.14 2.42 14.16
N LEU A 221 -3.79 1.41 13.36
CA LEU A 221 -2.69 0.47 13.60
C LEU A 221 -1.79 0.38 12.38
N LEU A 222 -0.50 0.23 12.65
CA LEU A 222 0.57 0.01 11.70
C LEU A 222 1.36 -1.23 12.13
N ALA A 223 1.58 -2.16 11.20
CA ALA A 223 2.48 -3.28 11.37
C ALA A 223 3.73 -3.10 10.51
N THR A 224 4.89 -3.34 11.09
CA THR A 224 6.19 -3.37 10.37
C THR A 224 6.84 -4.74 10.54
N LEU A 225 7.57 -5.21 9.52
CA LEU A 225 8.31 -6.46 9.53
C LEU A 225 9.74 -6.21 9.02
N ASP A 226 10.75 -6.62 9.78
CA ASP A 226 12.15 -6.51 9.39
C ASP A 226 12.69 -7.77 8.67
N ARG A 227 13.92 -7.68 8.15
CA ARG A 227 14.58 -8.78 7.42
C ARG A 227 14.91 -9.98 8.33
N SER A 228 15.12 -9.77 9.64
CA SER A 228 15.24 -10.82 10.65
C SER A 228 13.91 -11.55 10.95
N GLY A 229 12.78 -11.02 10.47
CA GLY A 229 11.44 -11.58 10.70
C GLY A 229 10.77 -11.09 11.99
N ASN A 230 11.28 -10.03 12.63
CA ASN A 230 10.61 -9.40 13.77
C ASN A 230 9.47 -8.51 13.26
N ALA A 231 8.26 -8.79 13.74
CA ALA A 231 7.10 -7.95 13.48
C ALA A 231 6.83 -7.03 14.67
N LYS A 232 6.60 -5.74 14.40
CA LYS A 232 6.19 -4.74 15.40
C LYS A 232 4.82 -4.18 15.03
N LEU A 233 4.01 -3.89 16.05
CA LEU A 233 2.69 -3.28 15.91
C LEU A 233 2.65 -1.95 16.66
N TRP A 234 2.27 -0.92 15.94
CA TRP A 234 2.25 0.47 16.36
C TRP A 234 0.82 0.99 16.36
N ARG A 235 0.47 1.82 17.34
CA ARG A 235 -0.79 2.55 17.35
C ARG A 235 -0.56 3.95 16.77
N ILE A 236 -1.32 4.29 15.73
CA ILE A 236 -1.32 5.61 15.10
C ILE A 236 -2.51 6.39 15.66
N GLY A 237 -2.20 7.44 16.43
CA GLY A 237 -3.20 8.30 17.07
C GLY A 237 -3.61 7.87 18.48
N GLY A 238 -4.07 8.84 19.27
CA GLY A 238 -4.56 8.63 20.63
C GLY A 238 -6.07 8.37 20.68
N LEU A 239 -6.58 8.01 21.87
CA LEU A 239 -8.03 7.89 22.11
C LEU A 239 -8.81 9.15 21.67
N ASN A 240 -8.20 10.33 21.81
CA ASN A 240 -8.82 11.59 21.42
C ASN A 240 -9.06 11.69 19.90
N ASP A 241 -8.14 11.19 19.06
CA ASP A 241 -8.32 11.20 17.61
C ASP A 241 -9.41 10.20 17.18
N LEU A 242 -9.53 9.08 17.91
CA LEU A 242 -10.60 8.10 17.73
C LEU A 242 -11.96 8.67 18.16
N ILE A 243 -12.02 9.47 19.23
CA ILE A 243 -13.24 10.17 19.65
C ILE A 243 -13.65 11.19 18.58
N VAL A 244 -12.72 11.99 18.05
CA VAL A 244 -13.01 12.95 16.97
C VAL A 244 -13.54 12.24 15.72
N LYS A 245 -12.88 11.18 15.25
CA LYS A 245 -13.35 10.38 14.09
C LYS A 245 -14.71 9.74 14.35
N GLY A 246 -14.92 9.19 15.54
CA GLY A 246 -16.21 8.61 15.95
C GLY A 246 -17.33 9.65 15.94
N CYS A 247 -17.02 10.87 16.38
CA CYS A 247 -17.95 12.00 16.37
C CYS A 247 -18.27 12.51 14.97
N ASP A 248 -17.30 12.53 14.06
CA ASP A 248 -17.55 12.84 12.65
C ASP A 248 -18.49 11.81 11.99
N TRP A 249 -18.35 10.53 12.32
CA TRP A 249 -19.21 9.47 11.79
C TRP A 249 -20.66 9.58 12.28
N VAL A 250 -20.87 9.90 13.54
CA VAL A 250 -22.24 10.07 14.08
C VAL A 250 -22.81 11.46 13.86
N ARG A 251 -22.07 12.39 13.23
CA ARG A 251 -22.48 13.79 13.07
C ARG A 251 -23.85 13.94 12.41
N ASP A 252 -24.13 13.16 11.38
CA ASP A 252 -25.40 13.24 10.64
C ASP A 252 -26.57 12.67 11.48
N TYR A 253 -26.31 11.66 12.32
CA TYR A 253 -27.26 11.16 13.32
C TYR A 253 -27.54 12.21 14.40
N LEU A 254 -26.50 12.83 14.96
CA LEU A 254 -26.61 13.86 16.00
C LEU A 254 -27.27 15.15 15.51
N SER A 255 -27.18 15.43 14.20
CA SER A 255 -27.81 16.58 13.56
C SER A 255 -29.28 16.33 13.20
N ASN A 256 -29.80 15.11 13.40
CA ASN A 256 -31.19 14.77 13.13
C ASN A 256 -32.13 15.45 14.14
N PRO A 257 -33.19 16.16 13.70
CA PRO A 257 -34.14 16.80 14.61
C PRO A 257 -34.86 15.82 15.55
N ASN A 258 -34.96 14.54 15.19
CA ASN A 258 -35.64 13.50 15.99
C ASN A 258 -34.71 12.71 16.92
N VAL A 259 -33.44 13.10 17.07
CA VAL A 259 -32.51 12.39 17.97
C VAL A 259 -32.80 12.69 19.44
N ASP A 260 -32.65 11.68 20.29
CA ASP A 260 -32.85 11.76 21.73
C ASP A 260 -31.90 12.80 22.36
N GLU A 261 -32.38 13.51 23.38
CA GLU A 261 -31.66 14.62 24.00
C GLU A 261 -30.40 14.16 24.74
N SER A 262 -30.39 12.90 25.22
CA SER A 262 -29.20 12.24 25.79
C SER A 262 -28.07 12.10 24.78
N ASP A 263 -28.39 11.85 23.51
CA ASP A 263 -27.41 11.51 22.48
C ASP A 263 -26.74 12.76 21.91
N ARG A 264 -27.42 13.92 21.96
CA ARG A 264 -26.91 15.21 21.46
C ARG A 264 -25.63 15.68 22.12
N ASN A 265 -25.26 15.10 23.26
CA ASN A 265 -24.08 15.46 24.03
C ASN A 265 -22.94 14.42 23.92
N LEU A 266 -23.12 13.33 23.17
CA LEU A 266 -22.12 12.25 23.02
C LEU A 266 -20.75 12.74 22.52
N CYS A 267 -20.73 13.86 21.81
CA CYS A 267 -19.54 14.44 21.19
C CYS A 267 -19.16 15.82 21.72
N LYS A 268 -19.75 16.23 22.85
CA LYS A 268 -19.38 17.46 23.55
C LYS A 268 -18.36 17.12 24.64
N ASN A 269 -17.08 17.21 24.31
CA ASN A 269 -15.99 17.27 25.28
C ASN A 269 -15.43 18.69 25.33
#